data_AF-A0A7X9IIX6-F1
#
_entry.id   AF-A0A7X9IIX6-F1
#
_cell.length_a   1.000
_cell.length_b   1.000
_cell.length_c   1.000
_cell.angle_alpha   90.00
_cell.angle_beta   90.00
_cell.angle_gamma   90.00
#
_symmetry.space_group_name_H-M   'P 1'
#
loop_
_entity.id
_entity.type
_entity.pdbx_description
1 polymer ?
#
loop_
_entity_poly.entity_id
_entity_poly.type
_entity_poly.pdbx_seq_one_letter_code
_entity_poly.pdbx_strand_id
1 'polypeptide(L)'
;MSQIGLELGADVPFFIFGVPALVQGIGEKVEPLALNLDGYEILLLFPPECCSTPLMYKAYRDLHPDIENAESEFDSTRVMEIFEVHAQTNPLAMLVDNDFEEVIDKDFPVIAGLLRHLRSDGQACASLSGSGSTIFVLQSGEKAISLDFENYVSRIAKQHSAGLRKARILSKQ
;
A
#
# COMPACT_ATOMS: atom_id res chain seq x y z
N MET A 1 13.61 -2.29 22.61
CA MET A 1 14.02 -1.57 21.37
C MET A 1 12.85 -0.83 20.73
N SER A 2 11.62 -1.38 20.68
CA SER A 2 10.44 -0.66 20.17
C SER A 2 10.12 0.64 20.94
N GLN A 3 10.30 0.66 22.27
CA GLN A 3 9.92 1.79 23.12
C GLN A 3 10.69 3.09 22.85
N ILE A 4 11.99 3.00 22.53
CA ILE A 4 12.80 4.16 22.10
C ILE A 4 12.44 4.57 20.66
N GLY A 5 12.06 3.60 19.81
CA GLY A 5 11.60 3.87 18.44
C GLY A 5 10.32 4.71 18.42
N LEU A 6 9.37 4.44 19.32
CA LEU A 6 8.12 5.20 19.42
C LEU A 6 8.33 6.67 19.79
N GLU A 7 9.40 7.00 20.53
CA GLU A 7 9.77 8.39 20.84
C GLU A 7 10.26 9.15 19.59
N LEU A 8 10.75 8.44 18.57
CA LEU A 8 11.24 9.00 17.31
C LEU A 8 10.15 9.06 16.22
N GLY A 9 9.14 8.20 16.30
CA GLY A 9 8.00 8.17 15.40
C GLY A 9 7.39 6.78 15.26
N ALA A 10 6.10 6.72 14.89
CA ALA A 10 5.31 5.49 14.78
C ALA A 10 5.91 4.44 13.81
N ASP A 11 6.61 4.90 12.76
CA ASP A 11 7.18 4.00 11.73
C ASP A 11 8.58 3.46 12.10
N VAL A 12 9.25 4.05 13.09
CA VAL A 12 10.62 3.66 13.46
C VAL A 12 10.70 2.23 14.00
N PRO A 13 9.78 1.76 14.89
CA PRO A 13 9.75 0.37 15.32
C PRO A 13 9.69 -0.62 14.15
N PHE A 14 8.90 -0.33 13.12
CA PHE A 14 8.77 -1.18 11.93
C PHE A 14 10.09 -1.29 11.15
N PHE A 15 10.76 -0.15 10.88
CA PHE A 15 12.01 -0.15 10.11
C PHE A 15 13.16 -0.89 10.79
N ILE A 16 13.15 -1.03 12.12
CA ILE A 16 14.18 -1.78 12.87
C ILE A 16 14.16 -3.27 12.49
N PHE A 17 12.99 -3.86 12.26
CA PHE A 17 12.88 -5.27 11.89
C PHE A 17 13.25 -5.50 10.42
N GLY A 18 12.90 -4.56 9.55
CA GLY A 18 13.29 -4.57 8.14
C GLY A 18 12.81 -5.83 7.39
N VAL A 19 11.63 -6.33 7.76
CA VAL A 19 10.89 -7.43 7.15
C VAL A 19 9.40 -7.04 7.06
N PRO A 20 8.62 -7.63 6.14
CA PRO A 20 7.17 -7.49 6.16
C PRO A 20 6.60 -7.87 7.53
N ALA A 21 5.65 -7.09 8.03
CA ALA A 21 5.08 -7.30 9.36
C ALA A 21 3.65 -6.76 9.43
N LEU A 22 2.82 -7.41 10.26
CA LEU A 22 1.57 -6.85 10.74
C LEU A 22 1.92 -5.86 11.85
N VAL A 23 1.53 -4.60 11.65
CA VAL A 23 1.77 -3.52 12.60
C VAL A 23 0.44 -3.04 13.12
N GLN A 24 0.30 -2.94 14.44
CA GLN A 24 -0.94 -2.53 15.09
C GLN A 24 -0.69 -1.43 16.12
N GLY A 25 -1.78 -0.80 16.56
CA GLY A 25 -1.74 0.34 17.47
C GLY A 25 -1.09 1.55 16.81
N ILE A 26 -0.20 2.23 17.55
CA ILE A 26 0.63 3.33 17.05
C ILE A 26 1.99 2.84 16.53
N GLY A 27 2.14 1.54 16.28
CA GLY A 27 3.40 0.91 15.88
C GLY A 27 4.10 0.14 17.01
N GLU A 28 3.46 -0.02 18.17
CA GLU A 28 4.05 -0.71 19.32
C GLU A 28 3.96 -2.24 19.23
N LYS A 29 3.00 -2.76 18.46
CA LYS A 29 2.81 -4.20 18.19
C LYS A 29 3.27 -4.50 16.77
N VAL A 30 4.35 -5.24 16.64
CA VAL A 30 4.94 -5.63 15.34
C VAL A 30 5.10 -7.14 15.32
N GLU A 31 4.35 -7.81 14.45
CA GLU A 31 4.39 -9.26 14.23
C GLU A 31 4.94 -9.54 12.83
N PRO A 32 6.15 -10.10 12.70
CA PRO A 32 6.73 -10.42 11.39
C PRO A 32 5.86 -11.37 10.57
N LEU A 33 5.72 -11.07 9.27
CA LEU A 33 4.96 -11.87 8.32
C LEU A 33 5.90 -12.64 7.40
N ALA A 34 5.61 -13.93 7.22
CA ALA A 34 6.28 -14.77 6.23
C ALA A 34 5.74 -14.45 4.82
N LEU A 35 6.20 -13.35 4.23
CA LEU A 35 5.85 -12.96 2.87
C LEU A 35 7.05 -13.18 1.94
N ASN A 36 6.91 -14.08 0.98
CA ASN A 36 7.90 -14.25 -0.08
C ASN A 36 7.51 -13.40 -1.29
N LEU A 37 8.28 -12.34 -1.55
CA LEU A 37 8.14 -11.45 -2.71
C LEU A 37 9.31 -11.65 -3.71
N ASP A 38 9.97 -12.81 -3.67
CA ASP A 38 11.04 -13.13 -4.60
C ASP A 38 10.52 -13.12 -6.03
N GLY A 39 11.30 -12.47 -6.90
CA GLY A 39 10.90 -12.30 -8.29
C GLY A 39 9.82 -11.26 -8.51
N TYR A 40 9.31 -10.55 -7.49
CA TYR A 40 8.40 -9.42 -7.68
C TYR A 40 9.15 -8.09 -7.87
N GLU A 41 8.50 -7.16 -8.55
CA GLU A 41 8.97 -5.79 -8.74
C GLU A 41 7.92 -4.79 -8.30
N ILE A 42 8.37 -3.65 -7.76
CA ILE A 42 7.51 -2.56 -7.34
C ILE A 42 7.79 -1.30 -8.15
N LEU A 43 6.73 -0.74 -8.74
CA LEU A 43 6.75 0.58 -9.36
C LEU A 43 6.10 1.58 -8.40
N LEU A 44 6.72 2.74 -8.25
CA LEU A 44 6.24 3.84 -7.43
C LEU A 44 5.86 5.01 -8.33
N LEU A 45 4.59 5.38 -8.31
CA LEU A 45 4.11 6.59 -8.96
C LEU A 45 4.01 7.71 -7.92
N PHE A 46 4.43 8.91 -8.33
CA PHE A 46 4.40 10.13 -7.54
C PHE A 46 3.49 11.14 -8.24
N PRO A 47 2.17 11.11 -7.98
CA PRO A 47 1.23 12.07 -8.52
C PRO A 47 1.60 13.50 -8.08
N PRO A 48 1.21 14.53 -8.86
CA PRO A 48 1.43 15.93 -8.48
C PRO A 48 0.56 16.37 -7.29
N GLU A 49 -0.52 15.65 -7.02
CA GLU A 49 -1.39 15.87 -5.86
C GLU A 49 -0.66 15.48 -4.55
N CYS A 50 -0.94 16.22 -3.47
CA CYS A 50 -0.37 15.98 -2.15
C CYS A 50 -1.48 15.66 -1.15
N CYS A 51 -1.46 14.46 -0.59
CA CYS A 51 -2.40 14.05 0.45
C CYS A 51 -1.87 14.48 1.83
N SER A 52 -2.53 15.44 2.46
CA SER A 52 -2.23 15.79 3.84
C SER A 52 -2.80 14.71 4.76
N THR A 53 -1.95 14.05 5.54
CA THR A 53 -2.40 13.00 6.49
C THR A 53 -3.56 13.47 7.38
N PRO A 54 -3.53 14.66 8.02
CA PRO A 54 -4.69 15.18 8.74
C PRO A 54 -5.97 15.32 7.90
N LEU A 55 -5.87 15.75 6.64
CA LEU A 55 -7.03 15.89 5.75
C LEU A 55 -7.62 14.52 5.38
N MET A 56 -6.77 13.53 5.09
CA MET A 56 -7.21 12.17 4.77
C MET A 56 -7.95 11.52 5.94
N TYR A 57 -7.39 11.63 7.15
CA TYR A 57 -8.07 11.16 8.37
C TYR A 57 -9.39 11.89 8.64
N LYS A 58 -9.43 13.20 8.40
CA LYS A 58 -10.67 13.98 8.54
C LYS A 58 -11.73 13.51 7.53
N ALA A 59 -11.37 13.41 6.25
CA ALA A 59 -12.27 12.97 5.20
C ALA A 59 -12.81 11.56 5.48
N TYR A 60 -11.96 10.65 5.97
CA TYR A 60 -12.38 9.29 6.31
C TYR A 60 -13.37 9.27 7.47
N ARG A 61 -13.12 10.03 8.55
CA ARG A 61 -14.09 10.16 9.66
C ARG A 61 -15.39 10.82 9.22
N ASP A 62 -15.34 11.80 8.31
CA ASP A 62 -16.53 12.47 7.79
C ASP A 62 -17.41 11.48 6.99
N LEU A 63 -16.82 10.46 6.34
CA LEU A 63 -17.56 9.38 5.66
C LEU A 63 -18.03 8.28 6.62
N HIS A 64 -17.28 8.03 7.71
CA HIS A 64 -17.57 6.99 8.71
C HIS A 64 -17.83 7.58 10.11
N PRO A 65 -18.93 8.31 10.32
CA PRO A 65 -19.20 9.00 11.58
C PRO A 65 -19.37 8.06 12.78
N ASP A 66 -19.71 6.79 12.53
CA ASP A 66 -19.94 5.78 13.56
C ASP A 66 -18.65 5.05 14.01
N ILE A 67 -17.52 5.28 13.33
CA ILE A 67 -16.28 4.52 13.56
C ILE A 67 -15.67 4.76 14.95
N GLU A 68 -15.89 5.95 15.53
CA GLU A 68 -15.42 6.27 16.89
C GLU A 68 -16.19 5.51 17.98
N ASN A 69 -17.39 5.01 17.67
CA ASN A 69 -18.20 4.22 18.59
C ASN A 69 -18.03 2.70 18.40
N ALA A 70 -17.26 2.29 17.38
CA ALA A 70 -16.92 0.90 17.18
C ALA A 70 -15.78 0.52 18.12
N GLU A 71 -16.10 -0.03 19.29
CA GLU A 71 -15.20 -0.95 19.98
C GLU A 71 -15.06 -2.21 19.11
N SER A 72 -14.31 -2.08 18.02
CA SER A 72 -13.93 -3.21 17.20
C SER A 72 -12.83 -3.93 17.96
N GLU A 73 -13.14 -5.10 18.52
CA GLU A 73 -12.13 -6.12 18.77
C GLU A 73 -11.51 -6.46 17.42
N PHE A 74 -10.41 -5.80 17.08
CA PHE A 74 -9.63 -6.10 15.89
C PHE A 74 -9.03 -7.50 16.09
N ASP A 75 -9.65 -8.50 15.47
CA ASP A 75 -9.16 -9.88 15.51
C ASP A 75 -8.00 -10.05 14.54
N SER A 76 -6.78 -9.87 15.04
CA SER A 76 -5.55 -10.12 14.29
C SER A 76 -5.46 -11.56 13.79
N THR A 77 -6.09 -12.53 14.47
CA THR A 77 -6.11 -13.93 14.04
C THR A 77 -6.71 -14.07 12.65
N ARG A 78 -7.85 -13.41 12.41
CA ARG A 78 -8.54 -13.46 11.12
C ARG A 78 -7.73 -12.79 10.01
N VAL A 79 -7.03 -11.69 10.31
CA VAL A 79 -6.13 -11.02 9.36
C VAL A 79 -4.96 -11.94 9.00
N MET A 80 -4.39 -12.62 9.99
CA MET A 80 -3.31 -13.59 9.80
C MET A 80 -3.75 -14.81 9.00
N GLU A 81 -4.95 -15.35 9.25
CA GLU A 81 -5.51 -16.47 8.47
C GLU A 81 -5.72 -16.09 7.00
N ILE A 82 -6.32 -14.92 6.75
CA ILE A 82 -6.48 -14.37 5.40
C ILE A 82 -5.11 -14.19 4.74
N PHE A 83 -4.15 -13.62 5.47
CA PHE A 83 -2.78 -13.45 5.00
C PHE A 83 -2.13 -14.78 4.59
N GLU A 84 -2.20 -15.82 5.42
CA GLU A 84 -1.62 -17.13 5.11
C GLU A 84 -2.22 -17.76 3.85
N VAL A 85 -3.55 -17.70 3.69
CA VAL A 85 -4.25 -18.24 2.52
C VAL A 85 -3.84 -17.51 1.24
N HIS A 86 -3.77 -16.18 1.28
CA HIS A 86 -3.44 -15.40 0.09
C HIS A 86 -1.95 -15.38 -0.23
N ALA A 87 -1.07 -15.41 0.78
CA ALA A 87 0.37 -15.53 0.57
C ALA A 87 0.74 -16.82 -0.19
N GLN A 88 -0.06 -17.89 -0.05
CA GLN A 88 0.14 -19.15 -0.76
C GLN A 88 -0.45 -19.17 -2.18
N THR A 89 -1.48 -18.37 -2.47
CA THR A 89 -2.27 -18.47 -3.71
C THR A 89 -2.08 -17.29 -4.64
N ASN A 90 -2.11 -16.06 -4.11
CA ASN A 90 -1.85 -14.83 -4.82
C ASN A 90 -1.44 -13.72 -3.82
N PRO A 91 -0.12 -13.56 -3.55
CA PRO A 91 0.38 -12.54 -2.62
C PRO A 91 -0.07 -11.12 -2.97
N LEU A 92 -0.36 -10.85 -4.25
CA LEU A 92 -0.82 -9.55 -4.72
C LEU A 92 -2.21 -9.19 -4.18
N ALA A 93 -3.08 -10.17 -3.92
CA ALA A 93 -4.43 -9.91 -3.44
C ALA A 93 -4.47 -9.30 -2.02
N MET A 94 -3.38 -9.40 -1.26
CA MET A 94 -3.26 -8.85 0.09
C MET A 94 -2.89 -7.38 0.17
N LEU A 95 -2.43 -6.80 -0.94
CA LEU A 95 -1.81 -5.48 -0.93
C LEU A 95 -2.75 -4.38 -1.41
N VAL A 96 -4.02 -4.70 -1.66
CA VAL A 96 -4.94 -3.82 -2.41
C VAL A 96 -5.99 -3.14 -1.54
N ASP A 97 -5.92 -3.27 -0.22
CA ASP A 97 -6.90 -2.66 0.68
C ASP A 97 -6.27 -1.50 1.47
N ASN A 98 -6.80 -0.31 1.24
CA ASN A 98 -6.39 0.91 1.92
C ASN A 98 -7.62 1.78 2.13
N ASP A 99 -8.00 1.95 3.40
CA ASP A 99 -9.17 2.72 3.83
C ASP A 99 -9.26 4.14 3.22
N PHE A 100 -8.10 4.77 3.00
CA PHE A 100 -8.04 6.11 2.40
C PHE A 100 -8.41 6.13 0.92
N GLU A 101 -8.53 4.99 0.27
CA GLU A 101 -8.93 4.94 -1.13
C GLU A 101 -10.42 5.29 -1.35
N GLU A 102 -11.23 5.19 -0.31
CA GLU A 102 -12.62 5.63 -0.35
C GLU A 102 -12.75 7.15 -0.48
N VAL A 103 -11.83 7.89 0.12
CA VAL A 103 -11.91 9.37 0.20
C VAL A 103 -11.25 10.07 -0.99
N ILE A 104 -10.50 9.36 -1.82
CA ILE A 104 -9.72 9.97 -2.92
C ILE A 104 -10.55 10.36 -4.14
N ASP A 105 -11.66 9.69 -4.43
CA ASP A 105 -12.42 9.91 -5.68
C ASP A 105 -12.87 11.37 -5.86
N LYS A 106 -13.17 12.07 -4.77
CA LYS A 106 -13.68 13.45 -4.81
C LYS A 106 -12.57 14.50 -4.82
N ASP A 107 -11.60 14.35 -3.92
CA ASP A 107 -10.61 15.40 -3.63
C ASP A 107 -9.27 15.17 -4.35
N PHE A 108 -9.05 13.97 -4.89
CA PHE A 108 -7.79 13.55 -5.53
C PHE A 108 -8.03 12.81 -6.86
N PRO A 109 -8.63 13.50 -7.86
CA PRO A 109 -9.05 12.89 -9.12
C PRO A 109 -7.88 12.33 -9.94
N VAL A 110 -6.65 12.86 -9.80
CA VAL A 110 -5.48 12.30 -10.48
C VAL A 110 -5.13 10.95 -9.86
N ILE A 111 -5.06 10.85 -8.53
CA ILE A 111 -4.82 9.58 -7.81
C ILE A 111 -5.90 8.54 -8.17
N ALA A 112 -7.17 8.92 -8.06
CA ALA A 112 -8.30 8.05 -8.40
C ALA A 112 -8.28 7.59 -9.86
N GLY A 113 -7.91 8.49 -10.78
CA GLY A 113 -7.72 8.15 -12.20
C GLY A 113 -6.60 7.14 -12.42
N LEU A 114 -5.46 7.33 -11.76
CA LEU A 114 -4.32 6.41 -11.84
C LEU A 114 -4.69 5.01 -11.32
N LEU A 115 -5.29 4.91 -10.13
CA LEU A 115 -5.69 3.61 -9.56
C LEU A 115 -6.69 2.88 -10.46
N ARG A 116 -7.68 3.57 -11.01
CA ARG A 116 -8.65 2.97 -11.95
C ARG A 116 -7.98 2.42 -13.21
N HIS A 117 -7.07 3.18 -13.83
CA HIS A 117 -6.33 2.71 -15.01
C HIS A 117 -5.41 1.53 -14.67
N LEU A 118 -4.73 1.57 -13.53
CA LEU A 118 -3.79 0.50 -13.15
C LEU A 118 -4.53 -0.81 -12.82
N ARG A 119 -5.76 -0.73 -12.31
CA ARG A 119 -6.58 -1.89 -11.93
C ARG A 119 -7.48 -2.43 -13.04
N SER A 120 -7.71 -1.68 -14.13
CA SER A 120 -8.70 -2.04 -15.16
C SER A 120 -8.44 -3.40 -15.83
N ASP A 121 -7.17 -3.78 -15.94
CA ASP A 121 -6.77 -4.96 -16.72
C ASP A 121 -6.46 -6.17 -15.82
N GLY A 122 -6.58 -6.04 -14.50
CA GLY A 122 -6.35 -7.12 -13.52
C GLY A 122 -4.92 -7.67 -13.47
N GLN A 123 -3.98 -7.07 -14.22
CA GLN A 123 -2.61 -7.55 -14.36
C GLN A 123 -1.68 -7.06 -13.24
N ALA A 124 -2.09 -6.02 -12.52
CA ALA A 124 -1.27 -5.36 -11.52
C ALA A 124 -2.05 -5.10 -10.24
N CYS A 125 -1.39 -5.30 -9.11
CA CYS A 125 -1.89 -4.85 -7.82
C CYS A 125 -1.38 -3.43 -7.58
N ALA A 126 -2.24 -2.45 -7.77
CA ALA A 126 -1.95 -1.06 -7.46
C ALA A 126 -2.72 -0.62 -6.23
N SER A 127 -2.10 0.13 -5.33
CA SER A 127 -2.74 0.70 -4.14
C SER A 127 -2.03 1.96 -3.68
N LEU A 128 -2.72 2.80 -2.92
CA LEU A 128 -2.15 3.94 -2.23
C LEU A 128 -1.22 3.48 -1.11
N SER A 129 -0.06 4.13 -0.95
CA SER A 129 0.85 3.89 0.18
C SER A 129 0.49 4.82 1.34
N GLY A 130 -0.06 4.25 2.43
CA GLY A 130 -0.54 5.02 3.58
C GLY A 130 -1.62 6.03 3.18
N SER A 131 -1.55 7.25 3.70
CA SER A 131 -2.43 8.36 3.30
C SER A 131 -2.15 8.90 1.89
N GLY A 132 -1.11 8.43 1.21
CA GLY A 132 -0.70 8.91 -0.10
C GLY A 132 0.29 10.07 -0.07
N SER A 133 0.58 10.72 -1.20
CA SER A 133 -0.01 10.49 -2.53
C SER A 133 0.65 9.39 -3.35
N THR A 134 1.71 8.75 -2.83
CA THR A 134 2.43 7.68 -3.54
C THR A 134 1.49 6.51 -3.83
N ILE A 135 1.43 6.11 -5.09
CA ILE A 135 0.80 4.86 -5.51
C ILE A 135 1.92 3.85 -5.73
N PHE A 136 1.78 2.66 -5.15
CA PHE A 136 2.65 1.55 -5.49
C PHE A 136 1.93 0.57 -6.40
N VAL A 137 2.70 -0.09 -7.25
CA VAL A 137 2.22 -1.14 -8.14
C VAL A 137 3.13 -2.32 -8.00
N LEU A 138 2.60 -3.44 -7.52
CA LEU A 138 3.33 -4.70 -7.40
C LEU A 138 2.95 -5.65 -8.54
N GLN A 139 3.96 -6.26 -9.13
CA GLN A 139 3.82 -7.23 -10.21
C GLN A 139 4.83 -8.38 -10.06
N SER A 140 4.49 -9.56 -10.59
CA SER A 140 5.45 -10.64 -10.78
C SER A 140 6.45 -10.24 -11.86
N GLY A 141 7.74 -10.46 -11.61
CA GLY A 141 8.84 -10.25 -12.55
C GLY A 141 9.18 -11.49 -13.41
N GLU A 142 8.58 -12.65 -13.14
CA GLU A 142 8.66 -13.84 -14.03
C GLU A 142 7.73 -13.73 -15.24
N LYS A 143 6.57 -13.08 -15.06
CA LYS A 143 6.05 -12.28 -16.17
C LYS A 143 7.13 -11.23 -16.37
N ALA A 144 7.97 -11.42 -17.39
CA ALA A 144 8.71 -10.30 -17.95
C ALA A 144 7.73 -9.14 -17.91
N ILE A 145 8.16 -7.98 -17.42
CA ILE A 145 7.56 -6.74 -17.89
C ILE A 145 7.46 -6.97 -19.38
N SER A 146 6.28 -7.31 -19.90
CA SER A 146 6.08 -7.09 -21.32
C SER A 146 6.46 -5.63 -21.41
N LEU A 147 7.39 -5.25 -22.28
CA LEU A 147 7.77 -3.84 -22.37
C LEU A 147 6.51 -2.95 -22.38
N ASP A 148 5.39 -3.49 -22.88
CA ASP A 148 4.02 -3.03 -22.71
C ASP A 148 3.61 -2.57 -21.30
N PHE A 149 3.90 -3.27 -20.20
CA PHE A 149 3.47 -2.85 -18.85
C PHE A 149 4.25 -1.64 -18.32
N GLU A 150 5.59 -1.64 -18.39
CA GLU A 150 6.35 -0.44 -17.98
C GLU A 150 6.05 0.74 -18.89
N ASN A 151 5.89 0.50 -20.21
CA ASN A 151 5.46 1.53 -21.15
C ASN A 151 4.03 2.00 -20.85
N TYR A 152 3.14 1.09 -20.43
CA TYR A 152 1.77 1.40 -20.02
C TYR A 152 1.78 2.31 -18.80
N VAL A 153 2.45 1.91 -17.71
CA VAL A 153 2.58 2.71 -16.49
C VAL A 153 3.26 4.05 -16.78
N SER A 154 4.30 4.07 -17.62
CA SER A 154 4.99 5.30 -18.03
C SER A 154 4.08 6.24 -18.83
N ARG A 155 3.24 5.70 -19.72
CA ARG A 155 2.27 6.49 -20.50
C ARG A 155 1.21 7.09 -19.59
N ILE A 156 0.66 6.28 -18.68
CA ILE A 156 -0.32 6.70 -17.68
C ILE A 156 0.28 7.78 -16.76
N ALA A 157 1.49 7.57 -16.26
CA ALA A 157 2.20 8.56 -15.44
C ALA A 157 2.38 9.89 -16.18
N LYS A 158 2.81 9.87 -17.45
CA LYS A 158 2.93 11.07 -18.29
C LYS A 158 1.60 11.79 -18.49
N GLN A 159 0.53 11.06 -18.79
CA GLN A 159 -0.82 11.62 -18.98
C GLN A 159 -1.31 12.38 -17.73
N HIS A 160 -0.89 11.92 -16.56
CA HIS A 160 -1.28 12.46 -15.26
C HIS A 160 -0.20 13.35 -14.61
N SER A 161 0.87 13.70 -15.33
CA SER A 161 2.02 14.45 -14.79
C SER A 161 2.63 13.86 -13.52
N ALA A 162 2.57 12.53 -13.37
CA ALA A 162 3.12 11.80 -12.24
C ALA A 162 4.58 11.39 -12.51
N GLY A 163 5.41 11.46 -11.47
CA GLY A 163 6.73 10.83 -11.47
C GLY A 163 6.62 9.31 -11.41
N LEU A 164 7.61 8.59 -11.94
CA LEU A 164 7.69 7.13 -11.87
C LEU A 164 9.09 6.73 -11.41
N ARG A 165 9.17 5.86 -10.40
CA ARG A 165 10.40 5.17 -10.00
C ARG A 165 10.17 3.67 -9.99
N LYS A 166 11.21 2.93 -10.35
CA LYS A 166 11.24 1.47 -10.24
C LYS A 166 12.14 1.09 -9.06
N ALA A 167 11.66 0.16 -8.25
CA ALA A 167 12.49 -0.52 -7.27
C ALA A 167 12.34 -2.04 -7.44
N ARG A 168 13.45 -2.75 -7.28
CA ARG A 168 13.45 -4.21 -7.26
C ARG A 168 13.41 -4.65 -5.80
N ILE A 169 12.50 -5.57 -5.49
CA ILE A 169 12.50 -6.20 -4.18
C ILE A 169 13.69 -7.16 -4.19
N LEU A 170 14.71 -6.83 -3.39
CA LEU A 170 15.84 -7.70 -3.17
C LEU A 170 15.51 -8.57 -1.96
N SER A 171 15.52 -9.89 -2.14
CA SER A 171 15.47 -10.78 -1.00
C SER A 171 16.72 -10.56 -0.16
N LYS A 172 16.53 -10.44 1.15
CA LYS A 172 17.66 -10.59 2.08
C LYS A 172 18.08 -12.06 1.99
N GLN A 173 19.29 -12.29 1.47
CA GLN A 173 19.97 -13.58 1.57
C GLN A 173 20.16 -13.98 3.04
#